data_AF-A0A9P8AJA3-F1
#
_entry.id   AF-A0A9P8AJA3-F1
#
_cell.length_a   1.000
_cell.length_b   1.000
_cell.length_c   1.000
_cell.angle_alpha   90.00
_cell.angle_beta   90.00
_cell.angle_gamma   90.00
#
_symmetry.space_group_name_H-M   'P 1'
#
loop_
_entity.id
_entity.type
_entity.pdbx_description
1 polymer ?
#
loop_
_entity_poly.entity_id
_entity_poly.type
_entity_poly.pdbx_seq_one_letter_code
_entity_poly.pdbx_strand_id
1 'polypeptide(L)'
;MPSSSGLLFSAFLGLVTRKLQVNIVGKVYPRSINRIPGYLLSVGTFVGGYLAFDSYVDLNRQLLERRLSALNEQRADRAAFLDLSIETQEEFRHVADKKAYFFELFDRYGAPYK
;
A
#
# COMPACT_ATOMS: atom_id res chain seq x y z
N MET A 1 -1.30 10.98 12.19
CA MET A 1 -1.02 11.73 13.44
C MET A 1 -0.56 13.09 13.00
N PRO A 2 -1.18 14.17 13.50
CA PRO A 2 -0.86 15.51 13.03
C PRO A 2 0.59 15.85 13.36
N SER A 3 1.36 16.11 12.32
CA SER A 3 2.78 16.46 12.44
C SER A 3 2.95 17.95 12.69
N SER A 4 3.94 18.31 13.50
CA SER A 4 4.31 19.72 13.73
C SER A 4 4.67 20.43 12.42
N SER A 5 5.38 19.75 11.52
CA SER A 5 5.66 20.23 10.16
C SER A 5 4.39 20.45 9.33
N GLY A 6 3.42 19.55 9.42
CA GLY A 6 2.14 19.69 8.71
C GLY A 6 1.30 20.86 9.22
N LEU A 7 1.29 21.08 10.53
CA LEU A 7 0.64 22.24 11.15
C LEU A 7 1.31 23.56 10.75
N LEU A 8 2.64 23.62 10.79
CA LEU A 8 3.39 24.81 10.38
C LEU A 8 3.20 25.11 8.90
N PHE A 9 3.24 24.09 8.05
CA PHE A 9 3.06 24.23 6.61
C PHE A 9 1.63 24.66 6.24
N SER A 10 0.61 24.06 6.87
CA SER A 10 -0.79 24.46 6.64
C SER A 10 -1.07 25.87 7.13
N ALA A 11 -0.54 26.28 8.27
CA ALA A 11 -0.63 27.66 8.74
C ALA A 11 0.07 28.64 7.78
N PHE A 12 1.27 28.29 7.31
CA PHE A 12 2.01 29.10 6.33
C PHE A 12 1.24 29.24 5.01
N LEU A 13 0.68 28.14 4.49
CA LEU A 13 -0.18 28.15 3.31
C LEU A 13 -1.40 29.05 3.50
N GLY A 14 -2.05 28.99 4.67
CA GLY A 14 -3.17 29.88 5.00
C GLY A 14 -2.77 31.35 4.95
N LEU A 15 -1.61 31.72 5.49
CA LEU A 15 -1.09 33.08 5.42
C LEU A 15 -0.77 33.53 3.99
N VAL A 16 -0.06 32.69 3.22
CA VAL A 16 0.33 33.00 1.84
C VAL A 16 -0.88 33.13 0.94
N THR A 17 -1.84 32.21 1.05
CA THR A 17 -3.07 32.22 0.25
C THR A 17 -3.87 33.48 0.50
N ARG A 18 -4.00 33.90 1.78
CA ARG A 18 -4.68 35.15 2.11
C ARG A 18 -3.95 36.38 1.56
N LYS A 19 -2.62 36.42 1.68
CA LYS A 19 -1.81 37.50 1.10
C LYS A 19 -2.02 37.61 -0.40
N LEU A 20 -2.02 36.47 -1.10
CA LEU A 20 -2.21 36.40 -2.54
C LEU A 20 -3.63 36.83 -2.94
N GLN A 21 -4.65 36.38 -2.20
CA GLN A 21 -6.05 36.81 -2.40
C GLN A 21 -6.21 38.32 -2.24
N VAL A 22 -5.62 38.92 -1.20
CA VAL A 22 -5.68 40.38 -0.97
C VAL A 22 -5.03 41.14 -2.11
N ASN A 23 -3.90 40.65 -2.62
CA ASN A 23 -3.20 41.25 -3.76
C ASN A 23 -4.03 41.16 -5.05
N ILE A 24 -4.67 40.01 -5.33
CA ILE A 24 -5.54 39.86 -6.51
C ILE A 24 -6.75 40.78 -6.44
N VAL A 25 -7.41 40.85 -5.29
CA VAL A 25 -8.62 41.67 -5.11
C VAL A 25 -8.29 43.17 -5.02
N GLY A 26 -7.02 43.53 -4.78
CA GLY A 26 -6.61 44.93 -4.58
C GLY A 26 -7.20 45.56 -3.33
N LYS A 27 -7.57 44.75 -2.32
CA LYS A 27 -8.29 45.23 -1.14
C LYS A 27 -7.38 46.08 -0.24
N VAL A 28 -7.68 47.36 -0.14
CA VAL A 28 -6.98 48.28 0.77
C VAL A 28 -7.64 48.24 2.14
N TYR A 29 -6.81 48.08 3.18
CA TYR A 29 -7.27 48.05 4.55
C TYR A 29 -6.88 49.34 5.27
N PRO A 30 -7.84 50.12 5.80
CA PRO A 30 -7.59 51.41 6.42
C PRO A 30 -6.85 51.31 7.76
N ARG A 31 -6.98 50.17 8.46
CA ARG A 31 -6.25 49.86 9.70
C ARG A 31 -5.68 48.46 9.63
N SER A 32 -4.51 48.24 10.23
CA SER A 32 -3.83 46.94 10.28
C SER A 32 -4.69 45.85 10.94
N ILE A 33 -5.45 46.22 11.97
CA ILE A 33 -6.34 45.30 12.72
C ILE A 33 -7.41 44.70 11.83
N ASN A 34 -7.92 45.45 10.83
CA ASN A 34 -8.97 44.96 9.92
C ASN A 34 -8.50 43.81 9.02
N ARG A 35 -7.19 43.54 8.98
CA ARG A 35 -6.59 42.44 8.22
C ARG A 35 -6.66 41.13 9.01
N ILE A 36 -6.58 41.19 10.35
CA ILE A 36 -6.39 40.05 11.25
C ILE A 36 -7.48 38.97 11.09
N PRO A 37 -8.79 39.29 11.07
CA PRO A 37 -9.82 38.26 10.98
C PRO A 37 -9.71 37.42 9.71
N GLY A 38 -9.35 38.05 8.58
CA GLY A 38 -9.21 37.34 7.31
C GLY A 38 -8.02 36.37 7.30
N TYR A 39 -6.91 36.73 7.95
CA TYR A 39 -5.77 35.83 8.10
C TYR A 39 -6.06 34.71 9.09
N LEU A 40 -6.74 34.99 10.21
CA LEU A 40 -7.14 33.96 11.16
C LEU A 40 -8.09 32.94 10.54
N LEU A 41 -9.10 33.39 9.79
CA LEU A 41 -10.03 32.50 9.09
C LEU A 41 -9.29 31.64 8.06
N SER A 42 -8.37 32.23 7.29
CA SER A 42 -7.60 31.49 6.28
C SER A 42 -6.64 30.49 6.90
N VAL A 43 -5.96 30.83 8.00
CA VAL A 43 -5.12 29.86 8.72
C VAL A 43 -5.97 28.75 9.31
N GLY A 44 -7.09 29.11 9.92
CA GLY A 44 -8.03 28.14 10.51
C GLY A 44 -8.57 27.15 9.49
N THR A 45 -8.95 27.60 8.28
CA THR A 45 -9.45 26.69 7.24
C THR A 45 -8.38 25.73 6.74
N PHE A 46 -7.14 26.19 6.54
CA PHE A 46 -6.06 25.32 6.09
C PHE A 46 -5.62 24.33 7.18
N VAL A 47 -5.47 24.78 8.42
CA VAL A 47 -5.11 23.90 9.54
C VAL A 47 -6.24 22.90 9.82
N GLY A 48 -7.50 23.35 9.84
CA GLY A 48 -8.66 22.48 10.01
C GLY A 48 -8.78 21.44 8.89
N GLY A 49 -8.56 21.87 7.64
CA GLY A 49 -8.49 20.97 6.49
C GLY A 49 -7.38 19.94 6.64
N TYR A 50 -6.17 20.36 7.03
CA TYR A 50 -5.06 19.44 7.28
C TYR A 50 -5.42 18.37 8.31
N LEU A 51 -6.00 18.75 9.45
CA LEU A 51 -6.39 17.80 10.49
C LEU A 51 -7.45 16.79 10.01
N ALA A 52 -8.42 17.25 9.21
CA ALA A 52 -9.41 16.36 8.62
C ALA A 52 -8.75 15.36 7.65
N PHE A 53 -7.91 15.84 6.74
CA PHE A 53 -7.22 14.99 5.75
C PHE A 53 -6.21 14.02 6.38
N ASP A 54 -5.48 14.43 7.43
CA ASP A 54 -4.53 13.58 8.16
C ASP A 54 -5.22 12.30 8.66
N SER A 55 -6.45 12.42 9.16
CA SER A 55 -7.25 11.30 9.64
C SER A 55 -7.61 10.31 8.51
N TYR A 56 -7.96 10.82 7.33
CA TYR A 56 -8.24 9.96 6.17
C TYR A 56 -6.97 9.29 5.62
N VAL A 57 -5.84 9.98 5.63
CA VAL A 57 -4.55 9.43 5.20
C VAL A 57 -4.12 8.29 6.12
N ASP A 58 -4.28 8.45 7.43
CA ASP A 58 -3.96 7.39 8.40
C ASP A 58 -4.84 6.15 8.20
N LEU A 59 -6.14 6.32 7.97
CA LEU A 59 -7.04 5.19 7.68
C LEU A 59 -6.62 4.44 6.41
N ASN A 60 -6.25 5.18 5.36
CA ASN A 60 -5.76 4.58 4.12
C ASN A 60 -4.43 3.84 4.31
N ARG A 61 -3.50 4.39 5.10
CA ARG A 61 -2.25 3.70 5.45
C ARG A 61 -2.52 2.39 6.19
N GLN A 62 -3.39 2.40 7.19
CA GLN A 62 -3.77 1.19 7.92
C GLN A 62 -4.40 0.14 6.99
N LEU A 63 -5.27 0.54 6.07
CA LEU A 63 -5.84 -0.38 5.08
C LEU A 63 -4.78 -0.97 4.16
N LEU A 64 -3.81 -0.15 3.73
CA LEU A 64 -2.75 -0.58 2.84
C LEU A 64 -1.78 -1.53 3.54
N GLU A 65 -1.43 -1.25 4.79
CA GLU A 65 -0.62 -2.14 5.64
C GLU A 65 -1.30 -3.49 5.87
N ARG A 66 -2.61 -3.52 6.15
CA ARG A 66 -3.37 -4.77 6.27
C ARG A 66 -3.37 -5.60 4.99
N ARG A 67 -3.44 -4.95 3.83
CA ARG A 67 -3.37 -5.64 2.54
C ARG A 67 -1.96 -6.17 2.26
N LEU A 68 -0.93 -5.40 2.63
CA LEU A 68 0.46 -5.83 2.51
C LEU A 68 0.77 -7.00 3.44
N SER A 69 0.27 -7.01 4.67
CA SER A 69 0.46 -8.12 5.61
C SER A 69 -0.18 -9.40 5.08
N ALA A 70 -1.43 -9.33 4.62
CA ALA A 70 -2.12 -10.47 4.01
C ALA A 70 -1.39 -10.99 2.75
N LEU A 71 -0.84 -10.11 1.93
CA LEU A 71 -0.07 -10.51 0.75
C LEU A 71 1.25 -11.17 1.11
N ASN A 72 1.91 -10.72 2.18
CA ASN A 72 3.12 -11.36 2.70
C ASN A 72 2.81 -12.74 3.31
N GLU A 73 1.70 -12.89 4.03
CA GLU A 73 1.22 -14.19 4.53
C GLU A 73 0.97 -15.16 3.36
N GLN A 74 0.24 -14.72 2.33
CA GLN A 74 0.02 -15.54 1.12
C GLN A 74 1.30 -15.93 0.41
N ARG A 75 2.32 -15.06 0.41
CA ARG A 75 3.64 -15.38 -0.16
C ARG A 75 4.39 -16.40 0.69
N ALA A 76 4.31 -16.30 2.01
CA ALA A 76 4.91 -17.26 2.93
C ALA A 76 4.24 -18.64 2.78
N ASP A 77 2.92 -18.69 2.72
CA ASP A 77 2.17 -19.91 2.46
C ASP A 77 2.54 -20.51 1.10
N ARG A 78 2.58 -19.69 0.05
CA ARG A 78 3.00 -20.16 -1.29
C ARG A 78 4.43 -20.68 -1.30
N ALA A 79 5.36 -20.05 -0.57
CA ALA A 79 6.73 -20.54 -0.45
C ALA A 79 6.77 -21.89 0.26
N ALA A 80 6.01 -22.06 1.35
CA ALA A 80 5.88 -23.34 2.06
C ALA A 80 5.27 -24.45 1.16
N PHE A 81 4.26 -24.12 0.34
CA PHE A 81 3.73 -25.06 -0.65
C PHE A 81 4.70 -25.36 -1.79
N LEU A 82 5.54 -24.39 -2.19
CA LEU A 82 6.55 -24.61 -3.22
C LEU A 82 7.63 -25.58 -2.73
N ASP A 83 8.14 -25.41 -1.51
CA ASP A 83 9.11 -26.31 -0.89
C ASP A 83 8.55 -27.73 -0.75
N LEU A 84 7.31 -27.86 -0.27
CA LEU A 84 6.60 -29.14 -0.23
C LEU A 84 6.48 -29.77 -1.61
N SER A 85 6.17 -28.99 -2.65
CA SER A 85 6.01 -29.48 -4.02
C SER A 85 7.32 -29.94 -4.67
N ILE A 86 8.46 -29.38 -4.28
CA ILE A 86 9.78 -29.79 -4.77
C ILE A 86 10.18 -31.12 -4.11
N GLU A 87 10.02 -31.25 -2.79
CA GLU A 87 10.28 -32.53 -2.08
C GLU A 87 9.34 -33.65 -2.56
N THR A 88 8.05 -33.36 -2.72
CA THR A 88 7.13 -34.36 -3.27
C THR A 88 7.39 -34.65 -4.75
N GLN A 89 7.78 -33.67 -5.58
CA GLN A 89 8.11 -33.95 -6.99
C GLN A 89 9.31 -34.88 -7.14
N GLU A 90 10.34 -34.78 -6.29
CA GLU A 90 11.47 -35.71 -6.31
C GLU A 90 11.02 -37.11 -5.89
N GLU A 91 10.25 -37.26 -4.81
CA GLU A 91 9.70 -38.57 -4.41
C GLU A 91 8.76 -39.18 -5.46
N PHE A 92 7.84 -38.39 -6.04
CA PHE A 92 6.92 -38.87 -7.08
C PHE A 92 7.64 -39.21 -8.38
N ARG A 93 8.71 -38.50 -8.75
CA ARG A 93 9.54 -38.82 -9.91
C ARG A 93 10.30 -40.13 -9.70
N HIS A 94 10.84 -40.37 -8.51
CA HIS A 94 11.48 -41.65 -8.16
C HIS A 94 10.49 -42.84 -8.12
N VAL A 95 9.23 -42.62 -7.76
CA VAL A 95 8.18 -43.65 -7.79
C VAL A 95 7.65 -43.89 -9.21
N ALA A 96 7.56 -42.84 -10.05
CA ALA A 96 7.10 -42.94 -11.43
C ALA A 96 8.09 -43.73 -12.31
N ASP A 97 9.40 -43.47 -12.19
CA ASP A 97 10.44 -44.22 -12.92
C ASP A 97 10.42 -45.72 -12.59
N LYS A 98 10.16 -46.07 -11.32
CA LYS A 98 10.07 -47.48 -10.88
C LYS A 98 8.82 -48.19 -11.40
N LYS A 99 7.69 -47.47 -11.56
CA LYS A 99 6.46 -48.05 -12.11
C LYS A 99 6.56 -48.27 -13.62
N ALA A 100 7.25 -47.40 -14.36
CA ALA A 100 7.49 -47.57 -15.79
C ALA A 100 8.24 -48.88 -16.09
N TYR A 101 9.26 -49.23 -15.28
CA TYR A 101 10.03 -50.46 -15.43
C TYR A 101 9.20 -51.75 -15.25
N PHE A 102 8.22 -51.75 -14.34
CA PHE A 102 7.33 -52.90 -14.16
C PHE A 102 6.44 -53.16 -15.38
N PHE A 103 5.91 -52.11 -16.00
CA PHE A 103 5.11 -52.24 -17.22
C PHE A 103 5.98 -52.64 -18.43
N GLU A 104 7.21 -52.13 -18.52
CA GLU A 104 8.17 -52.49 -19.57
C GLU A 104 8.60 -53.96 -19.48
N LEU A 105 8.78 -54.51 -18.28
CA LEU A 105 9.02 -55.95 -18.09
C LEU A 105 7.83 -56.80 -18.50
N PHE A 106 6.61 -56.39 -18.13
CA PHE A 106 5.40 -57.14 -18.48
C PHE A 106 5.21 -57.21 -19.99
N ASP A 107 5.45 -56.11 -20.70
CA ASP A 107 5.36 -56.04 -22.16
C ASP A 107 6.42 -56.93 -22.83
N ARG A 108 7.63 -56.99 -22.24
CA ARG A 108 8.75 -57.80 -22.76
C ARG A 108 8.56 -59.31 -22.56
N TYR A 109 7.89 -59.74 -21.49
CA TYR A 109 7.57 -61.15 -21.24
C TYR A 109 6.21 -61.58 -21.79
N GLY A 110 5.32 -60.63 -22.11
CA GLY A 110 4.00 -60.88 -22.71
C GLY A 110 3.99 -60.88 -24.25
N ALA A 111 5.08 -60.45 -24.89
CA ALA A 111 5.17 -60.45 -26.34
C ALA A 111 5.24 -61.90 -26.90
N PRO A 112 4.34 -62.30 -27.82
CA PRO A 112 4.40 -63.63 -28.43
C PRO A 112 5.68 -63.77 -29.25
N TYR A 113 6.50 -64.76 -28.91
CA TYR A 113 7.66 -65.17 -29.71
C TYR A 113 7.20 -65.45 -31.15
N LYS A 114 7.76 -64.70 -32.11
CA LYS A 114 7.74 -65.11 -33.53
C LYS A 114 8.82 -66.15 -33.77
#